data_AF-A0A1M6RBM4-F1
#
_entry.id   AF-A0A1M6RBM4-F1
#
_cell.length_a   1.000
_cell.length_b   1.000
_cell.length_c   1.000
_cell.angle_alpha   90.00
_cell.angle_beta   90.00
_cell.angle_gamma   90.00
#
_symmetry.space_group_name_H-M   'P 1'
#
loop_
_entity.id
_entity.type
_entity.pdbx_description
1 polymer ?
#
loop_
_entity_poly.entity_id
_entity_poly.type
_entity_poly.pdbx_seq_one_letter_code
_entity_poly.pdbx_strand_id
1 'polypeptide(L)'
;MINKSHLLWAPEIIKESNGIACGDTLSISAYRDDDKLYFCYSGEACKVAVKVADYLIDSFSGKEEREVFKCVKRLRFGQYTEEEQWISMLAVKRKSCVDSPVGLLYEILSENNSCEIDTREQSVLACDACVNTKPINWKPEKGDKRITGLQAIARELKIMDDSIESEIQRLGLCILSEYQQAYFSDRLANVSDKDFKLIKKLRLAVLLFNNAKQYNLTLDKRIEELAIKQIVSLNVANEEIRIVNAYIKESNLRIDAVKGGKTNRYYPEGCYRTHMDFDYLAADFDDAFKFISYLVNERHFKLVIGGSVPFSLKALLNTDKEEVLTGHIHLEKILQNRYQVVVDVNMGGFPLGRTGIIQCNKAEKIELEDLICITVSHLFKHEHAFMKDINDLYYLLKSPELNQNLLSEKLEKYKLVNLFKVAYFFLEKELQLNTKINIESTVEFSQKRIDSWPMSRKSHFYIKARDMFELNKKQFGEYVGLKETINQICGGQGEISTKKYYELNHIMNERVYLYPIVIFNRYVNNLRSEELINIDSSMFRREHILILPIGLFLIQNSRYSEIGRETLNTEIEEIMNTLGIDTSLCNLNYVMKARKDTWLY
;
A
#
# COMPACT_ATOMS: atom_id res chain seq x y z
N MET A 1 -2.35 -7.51 -31.78
CA MET A 1 -2.28 -6.25 -31.01
C MET A 1 -3.62 -5.57 -31.18
N ILE A 2 -4.22 -5.12 -30.09
CA ILE A 2 -5.50 -4.40 -30.08
C ILE A 2 -5.27 -2.98 -30.61
N ASN A 3 -6.25 -2.42 -31.32
CA ASN A 3 -6.14 -1.13 -32.02
C ASN A 3 -5.92 0.03 -31.04
N LYS A 4 -4.92 0.89 -31.31
CA LYS A 4 -4.53 2.02 -30.43
C LYS A 4 -5.42 3.26 -30.57
N SER A 5 -6.38 3.26 -31.50
CA SER A 5 -7.27 4.40 -31.78
C SER A 5 -8.32 4.70 -30.70
N HIS A 6 -8.50 3.83 -29.70
CA HIS A 6 -9.54 3.95 -28.66
C HIS A 6 -8.96 3.88 -27.24
N LEU A 7 -7.89 4.64 -27.03
CA LEU A 7 -7.14 4.62 -25.78
C LEU A 7 -7.90 5.44 -24.71
N LEU A 8 -8.14 4.85 -23.54
CA LEU A 8 -8.83 5.51 -22.44
C LEU A 8 -7.82 5.94 -21.39
N TRP A 9 -7.69 7.25 -21.21
CA TRP A 9 -6.88 7.81 -20.13
C TRP A 9 -7.58 7.68 -18.79
N ALA A 10 -6.84 7.46 -17.69
CA ALA A 10 -7.41 7.42 -16.33
C ALA A 10 -8.70 6.55 -16.21
N PRO A 11 -8.64 5.23 -16.45
CA PRO A 11 -9.81 4.35 -16.41
C PRO A 11 -10.27 4.04 -14.98
N GLU A 12 -11.55 4.23 -14.68
CA GLU A 12 -12.12 4.00 -13.34
C GLU A 12 -12.35 2.53 -12.99
N ILE A 13 -12.70 1.75 -14.01
CA ILE A 13 -13.10 0.35 -13.88
C ILE A 13 -12.09 -0.48 -14.65
N ILE A 14 -11.47 -1.42 -13.97
CA ILE A 14 -10.53 -2.35 -14.59
C ILE A 14 -10.91 -3.76 -14.18
N LYS A 15 -11.01 -4.67 -15.15
CA LYS A 15 -11.21 -6.09 -14.90
C LYS A 15 -10.31 -6.93 -15.78
N GLU A 16 -9.81 -8.03 -15.24
CA GLU A 16 -8.91 -8.93 -15.94
C GLU A 16 -9.49 -10.35 -16.00
N SER A 17 -9.34 -11.01 -17.15
CA SER A 17 -9.74 -12.40 -17.30
C SER A 17 -8.75 -13.33 -16.59
N ASN A 18 -9.24 -14.39 -15.95
CA ASN A 18 -8.42 -15.38 -15.25
C ASN A 18 -7.69 -16.39 -16.16
N GLY A 19 -7.38 -16.07 -17.43
CA GLY A 19 -6.58 -16.97 -18.28
C GLY A 19 -7.29 -18.23 -18.80
N ILE A 20 -8.62 -18.31 -18.71
CA ILE A 20 -9.38 -19.58 -18.74
C ILE A 20 -9.45 -20.25 -20.13
N ALA A 21 -9.26 -19.51 -21.23
CA ALA A 21 -9.49 -20.06 -22.58
C ALA A 21 -8.32 -20.87 -23.15
N CYS A 22 -7.18 -20.22 -23.39
CA CYS A 22 -5.95 -20.82 -23.95
C CYS A 22 -4.68 -20.15 -23.40
N GLY A 23 -4.74 -19.57 -22.20
CA GLY A 23 -3.73 -18.66 -21.67
C GLY A 23 -3.98 -17.18 -22.00
N ASP A 24 -5.08 -16.86 -22.70
CA ASP A 24 -5.49 -15.49 -23.04
C ASP A 24 -5.65 -14.64 -21.76
N THR A 25 -4.91 -13.54 -21.68
CA THR A 25 -5.02 -12.55 -20.61
C THR A 25 -5.53 -11.25 -21.22
N LEU A 26 -6.84 -11.00 -21.10
CA LEU A 26 -7.49 -9.75 -21.47
C LEU A 26 -7.79 -8.92 -20.23
N SER A 27 -7.55 -7.62 -20.34
CA SER A 27 -8.01 -6.61 -19.40
C SER A 27 -8.97 -5.67 -20.12
N ILE A 28 -10.07 -5.31 -19.46
CA ILE A 28 -10.99 -4.26 -19.89
C ILE A 28 -10.82 -3.06 -18.97
N SER A 29 -10.62 -1.90 -19.57
CA SER A 29 -10.59 -0.59 -18.91
C SER A 29 -11.84 0.17 -19.32
N ALA A 30 -12.54 0.77 -18.36
CA ALA A 30 -13.79 1.48 -18.63
C ALA A 30 -14.01 2.68 -17.69
N TYR A 31 -14.87 3.59 -18.12
CA TYR A 31 -15.42 4.68 -17.30
C TYR A 31 -16.86 4.98 -17.68
N ARG A 32 -17.59 5.62 -16.76
CA ARG A 32 -18.98 6.04 -16.98
C ARG A 32 -19.07 7.55 -17.04
N ASP A 33 -19.81 8.06 -18.02
CA ASP A 33 -20.05 9.49 -18.16
C ASP A 33 -21.48 9.73 -18.67
N ASP A 34 -22.29 10.42 -17.86
CA ASP A 34 -23.71 10.71 -18.09
C ASP A 34 -24.49 9.57 -18.79
N ASP A 35 -24.61 8.45 -18.08
CA ASP A 35 -25.28 7.20 -18.49
C ASP A 35 -24.66 6.44 -19.68
N LYS A 36 -23.56 6.93 -20.25
CA LYS A 36 -22.80 6.23 -21.29
C LYS A 36 -21.64 5.43 -20.69
N LEU A 37 -21.32 4.31 -21.32
CA LEU A 37 -20.17 3.48 -20.96
C LEU A 37 -19.11 3.56 -22.05
N TYR A 38 -17.92 4.01 -21.69
CA TYR A 38 -16.74 3.99 -22.55
C TYR A 38 -15.80 2.90 -22.05
N PHE A 39 -15.33 2.04 -22.95
CA PHE A 39 -14.42 0.96 -22.61
C PHE A 39 -13.44 0.62 -23.74
N CYS A 40 -12.30 0.04 -23.37
CA CYS A 40 -11.31 -0.52 -24.28
C CYS A 40 -10.72 -1.80 -23.69
N TYR A 41 -10.12 -2.62 -24.55
CA TYR A 41 -9.44 -3.86 -24.14
C TYR A 41 -7.92 -3.73 -24.31
N SER A 42 -7.18 -4.42 -23.46
CA SER A 42 -5.73 -4.60 -23.57
C SER A 42 -5.32 -6.01 -23.15
N GLY A 43 -4.09 -6.41 -23.46
CA GLY A 43 -3.52 -7.68 -23.02
C GLY A 43 -3.08 -8.63 -24.15
N GLU A 44 -2.63 -9.82 -23.76
CA GLU A 44 -2.13 -10.87 -24.64
C GLU A 44 -3.21 -11.92 -24.86
N ALA A 45 -3.84 -11.88 -26.04
CA ALA A 45 -4.93 -12.79 -26.36
C ALA A 45 -4.85 -13.29 -27.80
N CYS A 46 -5.46 -14.45 -28.05
CA CYS A 46 -5.54 -15.00 -29.39
C CYS A 46 -6.34 -14.10 -30.33
N LYS A 47 -6.12 -14.26 -31.65
CA LYS A 47 -6.76 -13.45 -32.70
C LYS A 47 -8.30 -13.48 -32.64
N VAL A 48 -8.90 -14.57 -32.14
CA VAL A 48 -10.36 -14.66 -31.98
C VAL A 48 -10.85 -13.71 -30.90
N ALA A 49 -10.22 -13.76 -29.72
CA ALA A 49 -10.58 -12.92 -28.59
C ALA A 49 -10.35 -11.43 -28.92
N VAL A 50 -9.24 -11.11 -29.59
CA VAL A 50 -8.95 -9.75 -30.09
C VAL A 50 -10.03 -9.27 -31.06
N LYS A 51 -10.39 -10.08 -32.06
CA LYS A 51 -11.41 -9.69 -33.04
C LYS A 51 -12.78 -9.42 -32.40
N VAL A 52 -13.16 -10.21 -31.40
CA VAL A 52 -14.41 -9.97 -30.65
C VAL A 52 -14.29 -8.73 -29.77
N ALA A 53 -13.16 -8.50 -29.12
CA ALA A 53 -12.91 -7.29 -28.33
C ALA A 53 -13.02 -6.02 -29.19
N ASP A 54 -12.39 -6.01 -30.36
CA ASP A 54 -12.46 -4.89 -31.32
C ASP A 54 -13.91 -4.63 -31.76
N TYR A 55 -14.66 -5.69 -32.09
CA TYR A 55 -16.09 -5.58 -32.40
C TYR A 55 -16.91 -4.93 -31.28
N LEU A 56 -16.67 -5.33 -30.02
CA LEU A 56 -17.38 -4.76 -28.87
C LEU A 56 -17.05 -3.26 -28.70
N ILE A 57 -15.78 -2.88 -28.88
CA ILE A 57 -15.35 -1.47 -28.80
C ILE A 57 -16.10 -0.65 -29.85
N ASP A 58 -15.97 -1.03 -31.13
CA ASP A 58 -16.50 -0.28 -32.25
C ASP A 58 -18.04 -0.18 -32.22
N SER A 59 -18.70 -1.23 -31.72
CA SER A 59 -20.16 -1.34 -31.75
C SER A 59 -20.84 -0.73 -30.54
N PHE A 60 -20.18 -0.71 -29.37
CA PHE A 60 -20.86 -0.41 -28.10
C PHE A 60 -20.18 0.65 -27.22
N SER A 61 -18.90 0.96 -27.40
CA SER A 61 -18.22 1.96 -26.58
C SER A 61 -18.78 3.37 -26.87
N GLY A 62 -19.08 4.13 -25.81
CA GLY A 62 -19.68 5.47 -25.89
C GLY A 62 -21.21 5.51 -26.05
N LYS A 63 -21.88 4.34 -26.06
CA LYS A 63 -23.35 4.25 -26.05
C LYS A 63 -23.93 4.23 -24.63
N GLU A 64 -25.25 4.40 -24.52
CA GLU A 64 -25.97 4.29 -23.25
C GLU A 64 -25.76 2.91 -22.61
N GLU A 65 -25.37 2.87 -21.34
CA GLU A 65 -25.02 1.65 -20.61
C GLU A 65 -26.15 0.60 -20.65
N ARG A 66 -27.41 1.07 -20.61
CA ARG A 66 -28.59 0.19 -20.70
C ARG A 66 -28.70 -0.50 -22.05
N GLU A 67 -28.35 0.18 -23.14
CA GLU A 67 -28.32 -0.41 -24.48
C GLU A 67 -27.19 -1.43 -24.57
N VAL A 68 -25.99 -1.06 -24.14
CA VAL A 68 -24.82 -1.93 -24.11
C VAL A 68 -25.13 -3.21 -23.32
N PHE A 69 -25.74 -3.10 -22.14
CA PHE A 69 -26.10 -4.27 -21.33
C PHE A 69 -27.06 -5.22 -22.03
N LYS A 70 -28.09 -4.71 -22.71
CA LYS A 70 -29.01 -5.54 -23.50
C LYS A 70 -28.28 -6.29 -24.62
N CYS A 71 -27.42 -5.59 -25.36
CA CYS A 71 -26.67 -6.15 -26.48
C CYS A 71 -25.64 -7.20 -26.02
N VAL A 72 -24.87 -6.92 -24.97
CA VAL A 72 -23.87 -7.84 -24.41
C VAL A 72 -24.54 -9.06 -23.80
N LYS A 73 -25.68 -8.89 -23.10
CA LYS A 73 -26.47 -10.00 -22.56
C LYS A 73 -26.95 -10.93 -23.68
N ARG A 74 -27.47 -10.36 -24.77
CA ARG A 74 -27.90 -11.09 -25.97
C ARG A 74 -26.75 -11.93 -26.57
N LEU A 75 -25.57 -11.31 -26.76
CA LEU A 75 -24.36 -11.99 -27.25
C LEU A 75 -23.93 -13.15 -26.33
N ARG A 76 -23.96 -12.95 -25.01
CA ARG A 76 -23.61 -13.98 -24.02
C ARG A 76 -24.55 -15.19 -24.07
N PHE A 77 -25.83 -14.97 -24.41
CA PHE A 77 -26.82 -16.04 -24.62
C PHE A 77 -26.82 -16.63 -26.03
N GLY A 78 -25.84 -16.28 -26.88
CA GLY A 78 -25.68 -16.87 -28.21
C GLY A 78 -26.72 -16.42 -29.23
N GLN A 79 -27.40 -15.30 -28.98
CA GLN A 79 -28.34 -14.70 -29.92
C GLN A 79 -27.59 -13.70 -30.79
N TYR A 80 -27.25 -14.04 -32.02
CA TYR A 80 -26.46 -13.19 -32.92
C TYR A 80 -27.33 -12.52 -33.99
N THR A 81 -27.03 -11.27 -34.35
CA THR A 81 -27.64 -10.61 -35.53
C THR A 81 -27.03 -11.18 -36.81
N GLU A 82 -27.58 -10.79 -37.97
CA GLU A 82 -27.00 -11.16 -39.28
C GLU A 82 -25.53 -10.71 -39.40
N GLU A 83 -25.20 -9.51 -38.94
CA GLU A 83 -23.85 -8.94 -38.96
C GLU A 83 -22.88 -9.67 -38.01
N GLU A 84 -23.40 -10.41 -37.03
CA GLU A 84 -22.62 -11.13 -36.00
C GLU A 84 -22.50 -12.63 -36.27
N GLN A 85 -22.98 -13.13 -37.42
CA GLN A 85 -22.91 -14.56 -37.75
C GLN A 85 -21.47 -15.10 -37.75
N TRP A 86 -20.49 -14.26 -38.02
CA TRP A 86 -19.08 -14.62 -37.88
C TRP A 86 -18.68 -14.96 -36.44
N ILE A 87 -19.31 -14.36 -35.43
CA ILE A 87 -19.11 -14.69 -34.01
C ILE A 87 -19.69 -16.07 -33.72
N SER A 88 -20.91 -16.33 -34.20
CA SER A 88 -21.58 -17.64 -34.09
C SER A 88 -20.69 -18.77 -34.63
N MET A 89 -20.14 -18.59 -35.83
CA MET A 89 -19.25 -19.58 -36.45
C MET A 89 -17.97 -19.83 -35.63
N LEU A 90 -17.37 -18.78 -35.05
CA LEU A 90 -16.19 -18.92 -34.20
C LEU A 90 -16.52 -19.58 -32.86
N ALA A 91 -17.69 -19.30 -32.28
CA ALA A 91 -18.13 -19.84 -30.99
C ALA A 91 -18.26 -21.38 -31.01
N VAL A 92 -18.53 -21.99 -32.16
CA VAL A 92 -18.63 -23.46 -32.30
C VAL A 92 -17.34 -24.17 -31.86
N LYS A 93 -16.16 -23.62 -32.21
CA LYS A 93 -14.86 -24.25 -31.92
C LYS A 93 -14.04 -23.50 -30.87
N ARG A 94 -14.30 -22.22 -30.68
CA ARG A 94 -13.51 -21.31 -29.85
C ARG A 94 -14.38 -20.52 -28.87
N LYS A 95 -15.43 -21.17 -28.34
CA LYS A 95 -16.39 -20.57 -27.41
C LYS A 95 -15.73 -19.75 -26.30
N SER A 96 -14.76 -20.31 -25.59
CA SER A 96 -14.08 -19.63 -24.48
C SER A 96 -13.32 -18.37 -24.93
N CYS A 97 -12.74 -18.36 -26.14
CA CYS A 97 -12.05 -17.18 -26.68
C CYS A 97 -13.04 -16.09 -27.10
N VAL A 98 -14.24 -16.47 -27.57
CA VAL A 98 -15.33 -15.54 -27.87
C VAL A 98 -15.95 -14.98 -26.59
N ASP A 99 -16.17 -15.84 -25.61
CA ASP A 99 -16.81 -15.49 -24.33
C ASP A 99 -15.90 -14.66 -23.43
N SER A 100 -14.58 -14.79 -23.52
CA SER A 100 -13.64 -14.02 -22.67
C SER A 100 -13.87 -12.51 -22.70
N PRO A 101 -13.87 -11.82 -23.87
CA PRO A 101 -14.15 -10.38 -23.91
C PRO A 101 -15.62 -10.07 -23.56
N VAL A 102 -16.59 -10.84 -24.06
CA VAL A 102 -18.03 -10.62 -23.78
C VAL A 102 -18.35 -10.75 -22.29
N GLY A 103 -17.77 -11.75 -21.63
CA GLY A 103 -17.91 -12.03 -20.21
C GLY A 103 -17.34 -10.92 -19.35
N LEU A 104 -16.15 -10.40 -19.68
CA LEU A 104 -15.53 -9.27 -18.98
C LEU A 104 -16.42 -8.02 -19.02
N LEU A 105 -16.92 -7.63 -20.20
CA LEU A 105 -17.81 -6.48 -20.32
C LEU A 105 -19.14 -6.71 -19.61
N TYR A 106 -19.72 -7.91 -19.70
CA TYR A 106 -20.93 -8.26 -18.96
C TYR A 106 -20.73 -8.13 -17.45
N GLU A 107 -19.56 -8.54 -16.94
CA GLU A 107 -19.23 -8.41 -15.53
C GLU A 107 -19.11 -6.95 -15.08
N ILE A 108 -18.62 -6.02 -15.92
CA ILE A 108 -18.64 -4.58 -15.63
C ILE A 108 -20.08 -4.08 -15.51
N LEU A 109 -20.92 -4.47 -16.46
CA LEU A 109 -22.31 -4.02 -16.57
C LEU A 109 -23.22 -4.64 -15.49
N SER A 110 -22.82 -5.79 -14.93
CA SER A 110 -23.58 -6.49 -13.88
C SER A 110 -23.21 -6.07 -12.46
N GLU A 111 -22.12 -5.32 -12.29
CA GLU A 111 -21.78 -4.73 -10.98
C GLU A 111 -22.75 -3.57 -10.72
N ASN A 112 -23.61 -3.70 -9.71
CA ASN A 112 -24.35 -2.56 -9.16
C ASN A 112 -23.33 -1.54 -8.63
N ASN A 113 -23.52 -0.26 -8.98
CA ASN A 113 -22.68 0.89 -8.57
C ASN A 113 -22.61 1.14 -7.04
N SER A 114 -23.00 0.19 -6.20
CA SER A 114 -22.66 0.17 -4.79
C SER A 114 -21.41 -0.68 -4.57
N CYS A 115 -20.25 -0.16 -5.00
CA CYS A 115 -19.08 -0.38 -4.15
C CYS A 115 -19.36 0.43 -2.89
N GLU A 116 -20.14 -0.16 -1.96
CA GLU A 116 -19.97 0.16 -0.56
C GLU A 116 -18.51 -0.18 -0.30
N ILE A 117 -17.68 0.86 -0.36
CA ILE A 117 -16.41 0.85 0.34
C ILE A 117 -16.86 0.56 1.76
N ASP A 118 -16.74 -0.71 2.17
CA ASP A 118 -16.78 -1.08 3.58
C ASP A 118 -15.95 0.00 4.23
N THR A 119 -16.63 0.89 4.96
CA THR A 119 -15.98 1.95 5.69
C THR A 119 -15.15 1.18 6.69
N ARG A 120 -13.89 0.88 6.32
CA ARG A 120 -12.89 0.45 7.29
C ARG A 120 -13.04 1.48 8.38
N GLU A 121 -13.45 1.01 9.55
CA GLU A 121 -13.55 1.81 10.75
C GLU A 121 -12.28 2.65 10.77
N GLN A 122 -12.40 3.96 10.55
CA GLN A 122 -11.27 4.86 10.64
C GLN A 122 -10.94 4.88 12.12
N SER A 123 -10.13 3.92 12.57
CA SER A 123 -9.68 3.84 13.94
C SER A 123 -8.96 5.13 14.26
N VAL A 124 -9.21 5.70 15.43
CA VAL A 124 -8.56 6.94 15.84
C VAL A 124 -7.03 6.76 15.78
N LEU A 125 -6.33 7.66 15.09
CA LEU A 125 -4.89 7.58 14.82
C LEU A 125 -4.42 6.44 13.90
N ALA A 126 -5.29 5.88 13.05
CA ALA A 126 -4.83 5.12 11.90
C ALA A 126 -3.87 5.97 11.05
N CYS A 127 -2.81 5.36 10.54
CA CYS A 127 -1.90 6.05 9.62
C CYS A 127 -2.62 6.42 8.31
N ASP A 128 -2.28 7.58 7.72
CA ASP A 128 -2.79 8.04 6.42
C ASP A 128 -2.59 7.04 5.27
N ALA A 129 -1.61 6.14 5.39
CA ALA A 129 -1.38 5.07 4.42
C ALA A 129 -2.43 3.93 4.48
N CYS A 130 -3.27 3.91 5.52
CA CYS A 130 -4.37 2.94 5.69
C CYS A 130 -5.68 3.43 5.06
N VAL A 131 -5.66 4.61 4.42
CA VAL A 131 -6.81 5.17 3.69
C VAL A 131 -6.90 4.50 2.33
N ASN A 132 -8.11 4.24 1.86
CA ASN A 132 -8.35 3.68 0.53
C ASN A 132 -8.07 4.74 -0.54
N THR A 133 -7.70 4.30 -1.74
CA THR A 133 -7.58 5.18 -2.91
C THR A 133 -8.89 5.90 -3.13
N LYS A 134 -8.85 7.23 -3.24
CA LYS A 134 -10.04 7.98 -3.60
C LYS A 134 -10.36 7.71 -5.07
N PRO A 135 -11.61 7.35 -5.42
CA PRO A 135 -12.02 7.32 -6.81
C PRO A 135 -11.80 8.71 -7.43
N ILE A 136 -11.63 8.78 -8.75
CA ILE A 136 -11.67 10.07 -9.42
C ILE A 136 -13.07 10.63 -9.24
N ASN A 137 -13.17 11.87 -8.76
CA ASN A 137 -14.45 12.52 -8.58
C ASN A 137 -14.71 13.48 -9.74
N TRP A 138 -15.58 13.07 -10.68
CA TRP A 138 -16.00 13.88 -11.83
C TRP A 138 -17.13 14.86 -11.51
N LYS A 139 -17.80 14.70 -10.36
CA LYS A 139 -18.97 15.51 -9.97
C LYS A 139 -18.76 16.08 -8.57
N PRO A 140 -19.25 17.29 -8.27
CA PRO A 140 -19.05 17.91 -6.96
C PRO A 140 -19.62 17.04 -5.83
N GLU A 141 -18.80 16.74 -4.82
CA GLU A 141 -19.21 15.98 -3.63
C GLU A 141 -20.19 16.85 -2.81
N LYS A 142 -21.45 16.40 -2.66
CA LYS A 142 -22.39 16.99 -1.70
C LYS A 142 -22.14 16.41 -0.31
N GLY A 143 -21.04 16.79 0.36
CA GLY A 143 -20.83 16.37 1.73
C GLY A 143 -19.56 16.92 2.38
N ASP A 144 -19.72 17.61 3.51
CA ASP A 144 -18.61 17.96 4.38
C ASP A 144 -17.95 16.68 4.92
N LYS A 145 -16.63 16.57 4.79
CA LYS A 145 -15.85 15.54 5.49
C LYS A 145 -16.09 15.68 6.98
N ARG A 146 -16.69 14.66 7.60
CA ARG A 146 -16.90 14.62 9.05
C ARG A 146 -15.55 14.57 9.79
N ILE A 147 -15.16 15.69 10.39
CA ILE A 147 -14.10 15.72 11.40
C ILE A 147 -14.61 14.98 12.65
N THR A 148 -13.83 14.03 13.16
CA THR A 148 -14.21 13.30 14.37
C THR A 148 -13.82 14.12 15.59
N GLY A 149 -14.79 14.54 16.41
CA GLY A 149 -14.51 15.33 17.61
C GLY A 149 -13.81 14.51 18.71
N LEU A 150 -12.99 15.17 19.54
CA LEU A 150 -12.28 14.55 20.67
C LEU A 150 -13.20 13.77 21.63
N GLN A 151 -14.46 14.19 21.78
CA GLN A 151 -15.43 13.49 22.61
C GLN A 151 -15.80 12.09 22.05
N ALA A 152 -15.89 11.95 20.73
CA ALA A 152 -16.17 10.66 20.09
C ALA A 152 -14.98 9.71 20.28
N ILE A 153 -13.77 10.22 20.07
CA ILE A 153 -12.51 9.51 20.34
C ILE A 153 -12.44 9.01 21.79
N ALA A 154 -12.74 9.89 22.73
CA ALA A 154 -12.75 9.54 24.15
C ALA A 154 -13.78 8.46 24.51
N ARG A 155 -14.90 8.36 23.77
CA ARG A 155 -15.89 7.29 23.94
C ARG A 155 -15.38 5.96 23.39
N GLU A 156 -14.77 5.98 22.20
CA GLU A 156 -14.19 4.79 21.57
C GLU A 156 -13.09 4.17 22.44
N LEU A 157 -12.17 5.00 22.97
CA LEU A 157 -11.10 4.56 23.87
C LEU A 157 -11.58 3.91 25.18
N LYS A 158 -12.85 4.07 25.57
CA LYS A 158 -13.39 3.41 26.77
C LYS A 158 -13.68 1.93 26.54
N ILE A 159 -13.91 1.53 25.29
CA ILE A 159 -14.38 0.20 24.91
C ILE A 159 -13.42 -0.52 23.94
N MET A 160 -12.24 0.06 23.70
CA MET A 160 -11.31 -0.41 22.66
C MET A 160 -10.47 -1.63 23.07
N ASP A 161 -10.28 -1.86 24.38
CA ASP A 161 -9.51 -3.01 24.85
C ASP A 161 -10.38 -4.27 24.83
N ASP A 162 -9.86 -5.34 24.23
CA ASP A 162 -10.48 -6.67 24.19
C ASP A 162 -9.54 -7.69 24.88
N SER A 163 -10.06 -8.36 25.91
CA SER A 163 -9.28 -9.32 26.69
C SER A 163 -8.92 -10.59 25.90
N ILE A 164 -9.81 -11.07 25.03
CA ILE A 164 -9.57 -12.26 24.20
C ILE A 164 -8.49 -11.94 23.18
N GLU A 165 -8.56 -10.75 22.56
CA GLU A 165 -7.50 -10.26 21.67
C GLU A 165 -6.15 -10.21 22.38
N SER A 166 -6.12 -9.65 23.60
CA SER A 166 -4.91 -9.53 24.42
C SER A 166 -4.30 -10.89 24.76
N GLU A 167 -5.12 -11.86 25.15
CA GLU A 167 -4.71 -13.23 25.48
C GLU A 167 -4.10 -13.94 24.26
N ILE A 168 -4.77 -13.88 23.11
CA ILE A 168 -4.31 -14.53 21.88
C ILE A 168 -3.04 -13.87 21.34
N GLN A 169 -2.93 -12.53 21.38
CA GLN A 169 -1.69 -11.84 20.97
C GLN A 169 -0.49 -12.27 21.82
N ARG A 170 -0.67 -12.40 23.15
CA ARG A 170 0.40 -12.81 24.05
C ARG A 170 1.01 -14.17 23.68
N LEU A 171 0.21 -15.09 23.13
CA LEU A 171 0.68 -16.39 22.65
C LEU A 171 1.51 -16.32 21.36
N GLY A 172 1.52 -15.18 20.66
CA GLY A 172 2.35 -14.92 19.48
C GLY A 172 3.73 -14.35 19.78
N LEU A 173 4.09 -14.14 21.05
CA LEU A 173 5.44 -13.72 21.44
C LEU A 173 6.44 -14.84 21.18
N CYS A 174 7.65 -14.49 20.75
CA CYS A 174 8.71 -15.47 20.42
C CYS A 174 9.33 -16.20 21.63
N ILE A 175 9.05 -15.74 22.85
CA ILE A 175 9.44 -16.40 24.09
C ILE A 175 8.18 -16.55 24.94
N LEU A 176 7.87 -17.80 25.30
CA LEU A 176 6.76 -18.15 26.16
C LEU A 176 7.25 -18.78 27.47
N SER A 177 6.69 -18.33 28.60
CA SER A 177 6.88 -18.98 29.90
C SER A 177 6.19 -20.34 29.96
N GLU A 178 6.54 -21.20 30.92
CA GLU A 178 5.91 -22.52 31.09
C GLU A 178 4.38 -22.41 31.24
N TYR A 179 3.90 -21.41 31.99
CA TYR A 179 2.47 -21.12 32.11
C TYR A 179 1.85 -20.76 30.75
N GLN A 180 2.52 -19.92 29.96
CA GLN A 180 2.03 -19.55 28.62
C GLN A 180 2.05 -20.73 27.64
N GLN A 181 3.02 -21.64 27.75
CA GLN A 181 3.09 -22.85 26.93
C GLN A 181 1.95 -23.83 27.26
N ALA A 182 1.63 -24.00 28.55
CA ALA A 182 0.48 -24.78 28.99
C ALA A 182 -0.83 -24.17 28.48
N TYR A 183 -1.00 -22.85 28.64
CA TYR A 183 -2.17 -22.12 28.15
C TYR A 183 -2.29 -22.14 26.62
N PHE A 184 -1.18 -22.07 25.88
CA PHE A 184 -1.14 -22.22 24.43
C PHE A 184 -1.79 -23.54 24.01
N SER A 185 -1.36 -24.65 24.62
CA SER A 185 -1.84 -25.98 24.24
C SER A 185 -3.33 -26.16 24.52
N ASP A 186 -3.82 -25.62 25.64
CA ASP A 186 -5.25 -25.63 25.99
C ASP A 186 -6.08 -24.77 25.02
N ARG A 187 -5.64 -23.52 24.78
CA ARG A 187 -6.42 -22.52 24.04
C ARG A 187 -6.38 -22.70 22.53
N LEU A 188 -5.28 -23.21 21.97
CA LEU A 188 -5.02 -23.23 20.53
C LEU A 188 -5.05 -24.62 19.90
N ALA A 189 -5.27 -25.70 20.65
CA ALA A 189 -5.46 -27.03 20.07
C ALA A 189 -6.73 -27.11 19.20
N ASN A 190 -7.81 -26.42 19.62
CA ASN A 190 -9.06 -26.33 18.86
C ASN A 190 -9.66 -24.92 19.03
N VAL A 191 -9.58 -24.08 18.00
CA VAL A 191 -10.06 -22.69 18.08
C VAL A 191 -11.50 -22.55 17.59
N SER A 192 -12.23 -21.54 18.07
CA SER A 192 -13.53 -21.19 17.48
C SER A 192 -13.35 -20.48 16.14
N ASP A 193 -14.39 -20.41 15.30
CA ASP A 193 -14.34 -19.61 14.06
C ASP A 193 -14.11 -18.11 14.32
N LYS A 194 -14.61 -17.61 15.45
CA LYS A 194 -14.39 -16.23 15.90
C LYS A 194 -12.89 -16.01 16.19
N ASP A 195 -12.28 -16.91 16.95
CA ASP A 195 -10.85 -16.82 17.28
C ASP A 195 -9.98 -17.00 16.04
N PHE A 196 -10.35 -17.91 15.12
CA PHE A 196 -9.63 -18.08 13.87
C PHE A 196 -9.67 -16.82 12.99
N LYS A 197 -10.81 -16.13 12.91
CA LYS A 197 -10.93 -14.82 12.25
C LYS A 197 -10.08 -13.76 12.94
N LEU A 198 -9.99 -13.79 14.27
CA LEU A 198 -9.16 -12.86 15.03
C LEU A 198 -7.65 -13.11 14.77
N ILE A 199 -7.20 -14.37 14.78
CA ILE A 199 -5.83 -14.77 14.45
C ILE A 199 -5.42 -14.29 13.06
N LYS A 200 -6.33 -14.37 12.08
CA LYS A 200 -6.15 -13.82 10.73
C LYS A 200 -5.99 -12.30 10.75
N LYS A 201 -6.93 -11.58 11.37
CA LYS A 201 -6.90 -10.11 11.52
C LYS A 201 -5.59 -9.61 12.14
N LEU A 202 -5.11 -10.29 13.17
CA LEU A 202 -3.90 -9.95 13.93
C LEU A 202 -2.61 -10.51 13.30
N ARG A 203 -2.71 -11.27 12.20
CA ARG A 203 -1.58 -11.87 11.48
C ARG A 203 -0.71 -12.79 12.35
N LEU A 204 -1.33 -13.61 13.20
CA LEU A 204 -0.62 -14.42 14.21
C LEU A 204 -0.24 -15.83 13.75
N ALA A 205 -0.82 -16.34 12.65
CA ALA A 205 -0.73 -17.76 12.27
C ALA A 205 0.72 -18.32 12.26
N VAL A 206 1.65 -17.64 11.60
CA VAL A 206 3.06 -18.08 11.53
C VAL A 206 3.80 -17.93 12.86
N LEU A 207 3.45 -16.94 13.68
CA LEU A 207 4.05 -16.78 15.00
C LEU A 207 3.65 -17.94 15.93
N LEU A 208 2.36 -18.29 15.90
CA LEU A 208 1.83 -19.45 16.64
C LEU A 208 2.43 -20.76 16.13
N PHE A 209 2.59 -20.91 14.80
CA PHE A 209 3.23 -22.07 14.20
C PHE A 209 4.71 -22.21 14.62
N ASN A 210 5.47 -21.11 14.64
CA ASN A 210 6.85 -21.11 15.14
C ASN A 210 6.91 -21.56 16.61
N ASN A 211 6.02 -21.04 17.46
CA ASN A 211 5.95 -21.42 18.87
C ASN A 211 5.57 -22.90 19.05
N ALA A 212 4.61 -23.41 18.28
CA ALA A 212 4.23 -24.82 18.30
C ALA A 212 5.43 -25.73 17.96
N LYS A 213 6.22 -25.36 16.94
CA LYS A 213 7.43 -26.10 16.57
C LYS A 213 8.54 -25.96 17.61
N GLN A 214 8.81 -24.75 18.10
CA GLN A 214 9.89 -24.47 19.05
C GLN A 214 9.70 -25.19 20.38
N TYR A 215 8.46 -25.24 20.88
CA TYR A 215 8.12 -25.80 22.19
C TYR A 215 7.44 -27.18 22.10
N ASN A 216 7.29 -27.75 20.90
CA ASN A 216 6.59 -29.00 20.63
C ASN A 216 5.15 -29.01 21.21
N LEU A 217 4.37 -27.97 20.88
CA LEU A 217 3.00 -27.77 21.37
C LEU A 217 1.97 -28.14 20.29
N THR A 218 0.75 -28.47 20.72
CA THR A 218 -0.37 -28.75 19.81
C THR A 218 -0.97 -27.46 19.26
N LEU A 219 -1.31 -27.44 17.97
CA LEU A 219 -1.91 -26.29 17.28
C LEU A 219 -3.06 -26.76 16.38
N ASP A 220 -4.15 -25.98 16.34
CA ASP A 220 -5.29 -26.23 15.45
C ASP A 220 -4.82 -26.29 14.00
N LYS A 221 -5.21 -27.36 13.31
CA LYS A 221 -4.81 -27.67 11.93
C LYS A 221 -5.11 -26.53 10.96
N ARG A 222 -6.18 -25.76 11.16
CA ARG A 222 -6.52 -24.62 10.29
C ARG A 222 -5.52 -23.48 10.42
N ILE A 223 -4.96 -23.28 11.61
CA ILE A 223 -3.90 -22.27 11.83
C ILE A 223 -2.61 -22.76 11.15
N GLU A 224 -2.29 -24.04 11.31
CA GLU A 224 -1.13 -24.66 10.65
C GLU A 224 -1.22 -24.57 9.12
N GLU A 225 -2.35 -24.96 8.53
CA GLU A 225 -2.59 -24.87 7.08
C GLU A 225 -2.46 -23.42 6.56
N LEU A 226 -2.95 -22.44 7.34
CA LEU A 226 -2.80 -21.02 7.01
C LEU A 226 -1.33 -20.59 7.06
N ALA A 227 -0.59 -20.98 8.09
CA ALA A 227 0.83 -20.68 8.22
C ALA A 227 1.65 -21.30 7.08
N ILE A 228 1.39 -22.57 6.73
CA ILE A 228 2.03 -23.25 5.60
C ILE A 228 1.71 -22.53 4.29
N LYS A 229 0.44 -22.13 4.06
CA LYS A 229 0.07 -21.33 2.88
C LYS A 229 0.86 -20.03 2.81
N GLN A 230 1.04 -19.34 3.95
CA GLN A 230 1.82 -18.10 4.04
C GLN A 230 3.30 -18.32 3.74
N ILE A 231 3.90 -19.40 4.26
CA ILE A 231 5.31 -19.76 4.00
C ILE A 231 5.53 -20.10 2.53
N VAL A 232 4.65 -20.90 1.93
CA VAL A 232 4.72 -21.24 0.49
C VAL A 232 4.58 -19.98 -0.36
N SER A 233 3.63 -19.10 -0.02
CA SER A 233 3.45 -17.84 -0.75
C SER A 233 4.69 -16.94 -0.67
N LEU A 234 5.33 -16.84 0.50
CA LEU A 234 6.59 -16.10 0.65
C LEU A 234 7.68 -16.69 -0.24
N ASN A 235 7.82 -18.02 -0.29
CA ASN A 235 8.85 -18.66 -1.12
C ASN A 235 8.64 -18.39 -2.61
N VAL A 236 7.39 -18.42 -3.09
CA VAL A 236 7.05 -18.06 -4.47
C VAL A 236 7.37 -16.58 -4.74
N ALA A 237 7.04 -15.69 -3.81
CA ALA A 237 7.37 -14.27 -3.93
C ALA A 237 8.88 -14.02 -3.93
N ASN A 238 9.65 -14.73 -3.09
CA ASN A 238 11.11 -14.60 -3.00
C ASN A 238 11.81 -14.91 -4.32
N GLU A 239 11.29 -15.84 -5.13
CA GLU A 239 11.88 -16.11 -6.45
C GLU A 239 11.73 -14.91 -7.40
N GLU A 240 10.58 -14.24 -7.41
CA GLU A 240 10.40 -13.01 -8.18
C GLU A 240 11.29 -11.88 -7.62
N ILE A 241 11.35 -11.75 -6.30
CA ILE A 241 12.15 -10.72 -5.63
C ILE A 241 13.65 -10.91 -5.82
N ARG A 242 14.13 -12.15 -5.98
CA ARG A 242 15.53 -12.42 -6.34
C ARG A 242 15.90 -11.79 -7.68
N ILE A 243 15.02 -11.85 -8.67
CA ILE A 243 15.20 -11.23 -9.99
C ILE A 243 15.20 -9.69 -9.86
N VAL A 244 14.29 -9.16 -9.05
CA VAL A 244 14.20 -7.72 -8.75
C VAL A 244 15.48 -7.20 -8.09
N ASN A 245 15.99 -7.90 -7.08
CA ASN A 245 17.23 -7.54 -6.37
C ASN A 245 18.47 -7.64 -7.25
N ALA A 246 18.51 -8.60 -8.18
CA ALA A 246 19.60 -8.72 -9.15
C ALA A 246 19.66 -7.45 -10.03
N TYR A 247 18.51 -7.00 -10.54
CA TYR A 247 18.42 -5.77 -11.33
C TYR A 247 18.89 -4.52 -10.57
N ILE A 248 18.48 -4.34 -9.32
CA ILE A 248 18.93 -3.21 -8.48
C ILE A 248 20.46 -3.18 -8.42
N LYS A 249 21.08 -4.34 -8.18
CA LYS A 249 22.54 -4.48 -8.06
C LYS A 249 23.24 -4.28 -9.41
N GLU A 250 22.77 -4.93 -10.46
CA GLU A 250 23.37 -4.88 -11.81
C GLU A 250 23.27 -3.49 -12.44
N SER A 251 22.17 -2.78 -12.16
CA SER A 251 21.95 -1.39 -12.61
C SER A 251 22.56 -0.35 -11.68
N ASN A 252 23.23 -0.79 -10.60
CA ASN A 252 23.84 0.07 -9.58
C ASN A 252 22.87 1.13 -9.02
N LEU A 253 21.60 0.76 -8.82
CA LEU A 253 20.60 1.64 -8.24
C LEU A 253 20.80 1.73 -6.73
N ARG A 254 20.66 2.94 -6.18
CA ARG A 254 20.84 3.20 -4.74
C ARG A 254 19.55 2.93 -3.98
N ILE A 255 19.21 1.66 -3.91
CA ILE A 255 17.98 1.16 -3.32
C ILE A 255 18.33 0.02 -2.39
N ASP A 256 17.81 0.07 -1.17
CA ASP A 256 18.00 -0.98 -0.17
C ASP A 256 16.64 -1.48 0.31
N ALA A 257 16.57 -2.77 0.66
CA ALA A 257 15.38 -3.34 1.27
C ALA A 257 15.25 -2.86 2.73
N VAL A 258 14.02 -2.61 3.16
CA VAL A 258 13.71 -2.25 4.54
C VAL A 258 12.63 -3.21 5.07
N LYS A 259 12.69 -3.55 6.37
CA LYS A 259 11.76 -4.50 7.03
C LYS A 259 11.70 -5.88 6.36
N GLY A 260 10.77 -6.73 6.81
CA GLY A 260 10.35 -7.99 6.18
C GLY A 260 11.50 -8.85 5.67
N GLY A 261 11.85 -8.68 4.39
CA GLY A 261 12.93 -9.40 3.73
C GLY A 261 14.29 -9.23 4.42
N LYS A 262 14.58 -8.04 4.96
CA LYS A 262 15.82 -7.76 5.70
C LYS A 262 15.78 -8.20 7.15
N THR A 263 14.60 -8.24 7.79
CA THR A 263 14.47 -8.69 9.19
C THR A 263 14.47 -10.21 9.31
N ASN A 264 14.01 -10.94 8.29
CA ASN A 264 13.95 -12.40 8.29
C ASN A 264 15.31 -13.07 8.58
N ARG A 265 16.43 -12.45 8.18
CA ARG A 265 17.79 -13.00 8.43
C ARG A 265 18.17 -13.08 9.92
N TYR A 266 17.46 -12.37 10.79
CA TYR A 266 17.72 -12.34 12.24
C TYR A 266 16.88 -13.38 13.01
N TYR A 267 15.94 -14.05 12.35
CA TYR A 267 15.15 -15.11 12.99
C TYR A 267 16.00 -16.37 13.17
N PRO A 268 15.78 -17.15 14.24
CA PRO A 268 16.45 -18.42 14.46
C PRO A 268 16.22 -19.40 13.31
N GLU A 269 17.17 -20.31 13.12
CA GLU A 269 17.05 -21.36 12.12
C GLU A 269 15.76 -22.19 12.35
N GLY A 270 15.01 -22.40 11.27
CA GLY A 270 13.76 -23.15 11.31
C GLY A 270 12.54 -22.36 11.78
N CYS A 271 12.69 -21.09 12.16
CA CYS A 271 11.57 -20.16 12.38
C CYS A 271 11.29 -19.36 11.10
N TYR A 272 10.03 -18.97 10.89
CA TYR A 272 9.60 -18.25 9.69
C TYR A 272 9.13 -16.84 10.02
N ARG A 273 9.56 -15.83 9.25
CA ARG A 273 8.98 -14.49 9.25
C ARG A 273 8.29 -14.19 7.92
N THR A 274 7.03 -14.57 7.80
CA THR A 274 6.26 -14.34 6.57
C THR A 274 5.87 -12.88 6.39
N HIS A 275 6.04 -12.39 5.17
CA HIS A 275 5.63 -11.07 4.72
C HIS A 275 5.30 -11.17 3.22
N MET A 276 4.42 -10.29 2.74
CA MET A 276 4.06 -10.21 1.32
C MET A 276 4.45 -8.88 0.69
N ASP A 277 4.69 -7.90 1.55
CA ASP A 277 5.07 -6.54 1.23
C ASP A 277 6.59 -6.45 1.36
N PHE A 278 7.26 -6.24 0.22
CA PHE A 278 8.69 -6.01 0.13
C PHE A 278 8.92 -4.51 0.05
N ASP A 279 9.19 -3.90 1.20
CA ASP A 279 9.51 -2.47 1.27
C ASP A 279 10.94 -2.20 0.80
N TYR A 280 11.11 -1.25 -0.10
CA TYR A 280 12.37 -0.68 -0.52
C TYR A 280 12.45 0.79 -0.16
N LEU A 281 13.66 1.29 0.07
CA LEU A 281 13.96 2.71 0.22
C LEU A 281 15.00 3.11 -0.81
N ALA A 282 14.62 4.01 -1.69
CA ALA A 282 15.52 4.63 -2.65
C ALA A 282 16.16 5.88 -2.06
N ALA A 283 17.46 6.08 -2.35
CA ALA A 283 18.19 7.26 -1.92
C ALA A 283 17.62 8.55 -2.52
N ASP A 284 17.10 8.49 -3.74
CA ASP A 284 16.40 9.60 -4.40
C ASP A 284 15.28 9.14 -5.34
N PHE A 285 14.59 10.11 -5.91
CA PHE A 285 13.46 9.88 -6.81
C PHE A 285 13.89 9.33 -8.18
N ASP A 286 15.07 9.67 -8.70
CA ASP A 286 15.51 9.23 -10.02
C ASP A 286 15.76 7.72 -10.04
N ASP A 287 16.50 7.19 -9.06
CA ASP A 287 16.72 5.75 -8.91
C ASP A 287 15.40 5.02 -8.63
N ALA A 288 14.51 5.62 -7.83
CA ALA A 288 13.19 5.05 -7.56
C ALA A 288 12.34 4.94 -8.84
N PHE A 289 12.31 5.99 -9.67
CA PHE A 289 11.56 6.01 -10.91
C PHE A 289 12.12 5.04 -11.95
N LYS A 290 13.45 4.90 -12.06
CA LYS A 290 14.07 3.83 -12.88
C LYS A 290 13.64 2.45 -12.42
N PHE A 291 13.62 2.23 -11.11
CA PHE A 291 13.19 0.97 -10.52
C PHE A 291 11.72 0.65 -10.78
N ILE A 292 10.84 1.63 -10.60
CA ILE A 292 9.40 1.49 -10.89
C ILE A 292 9.14 1.22 -12.36
N SER A 293 9.86 1.92 -13.26
CA SER A 293 9.76 1.66 -14.70
C SER A 293 10.10 0.21 -15.03
N TYR A 294 11.17 -0.33 -14.45
CA TYR A 294 11.52 -1.75 -14.60
C TYR A 294 10.45 -2.68 -14.03
N LEU A 295 9.95 -2.43 -12.81
CA LEU A 295 8.92 -3.26 -12.19
C LEU A 295 7.66 -3.34 -13.05
N VAL A 296 7.19 -2.22 -13.58
CA VAL A 296 5.96 -2.16 -14.37
C VAL A 296 6.17 -2.71 -15.79
N ASN A 297 7.23 -2.28 -16.48
CA ASN A 297 7.40 -2.57 -17.90
C ASN A 297 8.04 -3.94 -18.15
N GLU A 298 9.00 -4.36 -17.34
CA GLU A 298 9.76 -5.60 -17.55
C GLU A 298 9.29 -6.74 -16.64
N ARG A 299 8.75 -6.42 -15.46
CA ARG A 299 8.29 -7.41 -14.47
C ARG A 299 6.78 -7.52 -14.33
N HIS A 300 6.02 -6.66 -15.02
CA HIS A 300 4.56 -6.65 -15.06
C HIS A 300 3.88 -6.45 -13.69
N PHE A 301 4.54 -5.72 -12.79
CA PHE A 301 3.87 -5.20 -11.60
C PHE A 301 2.88 -4.10 -11.99
N LYS A 302 1.79 -3.97 -11.23
CA LYS A 302 0.69 -3.05 -11.52
C LYS A 302 0.33 -2.22 -10.29
N LEU A 303 -0.12 -0.99 -10.53
CA LEU A 303 -0.79 -0.19 -9.52
C LEU A 303 -2.19 -0.79 -9.26
N VAL A 304 -2.66 -0.77 -8.03
CA VAL A 304 -3.95 -1.37 -7.67
C VAL A 304 -5.02 -0.31 -7.41
N ILE A 305 -6.13 -0.41 -8.15
CA ILE A 305 -7.31 0.44 -8.00
C ILE A 305 -8.37 -0.31 -7.18
N GLY A 306 -9.09 0.42 -6.32
CA GLY A 306 -10.11 -0.15 -5.43
C GLY A 306 -9.55 -0.89 -4.20
N GLY A 307 -8.25 -0.73 -3.92
CA GLY A 307 -7.56 -1.24 -2.75
C GLY A 307 -6.90 -0.12 -1.91
N SER A 308 -5.65 -0.32 -1.50
CA SER A 308 -4.83 0.71 -0.86
C SER A 308 -4.39 1.79 -1.84
N VAL A 309 -4.07 2.98 -1.32
CA VAL A 309 -3.47 4.09 -2.08
C VAL A 309 -2.26 3.60 -2.89
N PRO A 310 -2.30 3.66 -4.24
CA PRO A 310 -1.25 3.11 -5.07
C PRO A 310 -0.04 4.04 -5.16
N PHE A 311 -0.21 5.36 -5.05
CA PHE A 311 0.88 6.31 -5.04
C PHE A 311 0.50 7.58 -4.27
N SER A 312 1.39 8.05 -3.40
CA SER A 312 1.24 9.32 -2.71
C SER A 312 2.58 10.02 -2.46
N LEU A 313 2.49 11.34 -2.34
CA LEU A 313 3.59 12.22 -1.95
C LEU A 313 3.25 12.95 -0.66
N LYS A 314 4.27 13.31 0.12
CA LYS A 314 4.11 14.01 1.39
C LYS A 314 5.32 14.90 1.66
N ALA A 315 5.07 16.16 2.00
CA ALA A 315 6.12 17.06 2.46
C ALA A 315 6.29 16.94 3.98
N LEU A 316 7.54 16.79 4.42
CA LEU A 316 7.95 16.59 5.80
C LEU A 316 9.13 17.51 6.14
N LEU A 317 9.38 17.74 7.42
CA LEU A 317 10.64 18.32 7.86
C LEU A 317 11.61 17.21 8.26
N ASN A 318 12.86 17.35 7.82
CA ASN A 318 13.95 16.51 8.31
C ASN A 318 14.41 16.96 9.71
N THR A 319 15.42 16.29 10.25
CA THR A 319 15.99 16.59 11.58
C THR A 319 16.60 17.98 11.68
N ASP A 320 17.00 18.56 10.55
CA ASP A 320 17.61 19.87 10.42
C ASP A 320 16.57 20.98 10.13
N LYS A 321 15.27 20.64 10.19
CA LYS A 321 14.12 21.51 9.90
C LYS A 321 14.05 22.01 8.46
N GLU A 322 14.57 21.22 7.52
CA GLU A 322 14.44 21.47 6.09
C GLU A 322 13.26 20.69 5.50
N GLU A 323 12.57 21.29 4.53
CA GLU A 323 11.47 20.63 3.82
C GLU A 323 11.99 19.58 2.84
N VAL A 324 11.53 18.34 3.05
CA VAL A 324 11.83 17.18 2.20
C VAL A 324 10.53 16.61 1.65
N LEU A 325 10.51 16.36 0.35
CA LEU A 325 9.44 15.63 -0.30
C LEU A 325 9.72 14.13 -0.18
N THR A 326 8.73 13.38 0.28
CA THR A 326 8.78 11.93 0.35
C THR A 326 7.70 11.33 -0.53
N GLY A 327 8.00 10.19 -1.15
CA GLY A 327 7.08 9.46 -2.02
C GLY A 327 6.91 8.02 -1.58
N HIS A 328 5.74 7.45 -1.87
CA HIS A 328 5.44 6.06 -1.55
C HIS A 328 4.47 5.49 -2.58
N ILE A 329 4.90 4.45 -3.29
CA ILE A 329 4.13 3.74 -4.31
C ILE A 329 4.02 2.26 -3.93
N HIS A 330 2.82 1.69 -4.10
CA HIS A 330 2.53 0.27 -3.95
C HIS A 330 2.33 -0.35 -5.33
N LEU A 331 3.07 -1.43 -5.58
CA LEU A 331 3.00 -2.18 -6.82
C LEU A 331 2.73 -3.65 -6.50
N GLU A 332 1.80 -4.27 -7.23
CA GLU A 332 1.41 -5.65 -7.00
C GLU A 332 1.55 -6.50 -8.25
N LYS A 333 1.90 -7.78 -8.07
CA LYS A 333 1.92 -8.79 -9.14
C LYS A 333 1.26 -10.08 -8.66
N ILE A 334 0.41 -10.66 -9.49
CA ILE A 334 -0.18 -11.98 -9.25
C ILE A 334 0.70 -13.04 -9.89
N LEU A 335 1.19 -13.97 -9.07
CA LEU A 335 2.04 -15.09 -9.46
C LEU A 335 1.21 -16.37 -9.50
N GLN A 336 1.35 -17.12 -10.60
CA GLN A 336 0.68 -18.42 -10.79
C GLN A 336 -0.84 -18.38 -10.56
N ASN A 337 -1.48 -17.22 -10.82
CA ASN A 337 -2.91 -16.95 -10.59
C ASN A 337 -3.40 -17.25 -9.16
N ARG A 338 -2.49 -17.30 -8.17
CA ARG A 338 -2.82 -17.76 -6.81
C ARG A 338 -2.09 -16.99 -5.71
N TYR A 339 -0.84 -16.63 -5.96
CA TYR A 339 0.01 -15.94 -4.99
C TYR A 339 0.16 -14.48 -5.39
N GLN A 340 0.38 -13.63 -4.42
CA GLN A 340 0.57 -12.20 -4.61
C GLN A 340 2.00 -11.86 -4.23
N VAL A 341 2.60 -10.85 -4.85
CA VAL A 341 3.80 -10.19 -4.34
C VAL A 341 3.56 -8.69 -4.42
N VAL A 342 3.86 -7.99 -3.33
CA VAL A 342 3.69 -6.54 -3.20
C VAL A 342 5.07 -5.93 -3.03
N VAL A 343 5.36 -4.89 -3.80
CA VAL A 343 6.60 -4.11 -3.72
C VAL A 343 6.23 -2.67 -3.39
N ASP A 344 6.70 -2.20 -2.24
CA ASP A 344 6.50 -0.84 -1.79
C ASP A 344 7.80 -0.07 -2.00
N VAL A 345 7.76 1.03 -2.77
CA VAL A 345 8.96 1.84 -3.02
C VAL A 345 8.81 3.18 -2.29
N ASN A 346 9.64 3.39 -1.27
CA ASN A 346 9.76 4.65 -0.55
C ASN A 346 10.84 5.52 -1.21
N MET A 347 10.56 6.81 -1.39
CA MET A 347 11.41 7.76 -2.11
C MET A 347 11.69 8.98 -1.24
N GLY A 348 12.92 9.51 -1.29
CA GLY A 348 13.30 10.72 -0.56
C GLY A 348 13.41 10.57 0.97
N GLY A 349 12.86 9.49 1.53
CA GLY A 349 12.97 9.11 2.93
C GLY A 349 11.85 8.16 3.37
N PHE A 350 12.12 7.36 4.39
CA PHE A 350 11.12 6.56 5.08
C PHE A 350 10.42 7.42 6.15
N PRO A 351 9.10 7.66 6.05
CA PRO A 351 8.40 8.51 7.01
C PRO A 351 8.25 7.84 8.38
N LEU A 352 8.62 8.56 9.44
CA LEU A 352 8.41 8.15 10.83
C LEU A 352 7.07 8.68 11.35
N GLY A 353 5.97 8.31 10.68
CA GLY A 353 4.65 8.85 10.97
C GLY A 353 4.43 10.26 10.41
N ARG A 354 4.16 11.25 11.29
CA ARG A 354 3.87 12.65 10.93
C ARG A 354 4.88 13.66 11.50
N THR A 355 6.01 13.19 12.02
CA THR A 355 6.92 14.03 12.81
C THR A 355 8.39 13.91 12.39
N GLY A 356 8.73 13.04 11.44
CA GLY A 356 10.09 12.92 10.94
C GLY A 356 10.28 11.94 9.78
N ILE A 357 11.53 11.81 9.34
CA ILE A 357 11.96 10.92 8.24
C ILE A 357 13.30 10.26 8.57
N ILE A 358 13.51 9.06 8.02
CA ILE A 358 14.82 8.40 7.93
C ILE A 358 15.23 8.39 6.47
N GLN A 359 16.41 8.92 6.17
CA GLN A 359 16.99 8.90 4.83
C GLN A 359 18.17 7.92 4.81
N CYS A 360 18.53 7.43 3.62
CA CYS A 360 19.71 6.58 3.48
C CYS A 360 20.97 7.30 4.01
N ASN A 361 21.92 6.54 4.56
CA ASN A 361 23.18 7.11 5.03
C ASN A 361 24.03 7.64 3.86
N LYS A 362 25.21 8.22 4.15
CA LYS A 362 26.15 8.71 3.12
C LYS A 362 26.66 7.62 2.16
N ALA A 363 26.58 6.36 2.56
CA ALA A 363 26.89 5.19 1.73
C ALA A 363 25.64 4.59 1.06
N GLU A 364 24.52 5.32 1.14
CA GLU A 364 23.24 5.05 0.47
C GLU A 364 22.62 3.70 0.85
N LYS A 365 22.91 3.25 2.08
CA LYS A 365 22.42 2.00 2.67
C LYS A 365 21.71 2.26 3.99
N ILE A 366 20.91 1.27 4.39
CA ILE A 366 20.24 1.25 5.70
C ILE A 366 21.02 0.31 6.62
N GLU A 367 21.56 0.86 7.70
CA GLU A 367 22.28 0.10 8.73
C GLU A 367 21.28 -0.64 9.64
N LEU A 368 21.77 -1.55 10.48
CA LEU A 368 20.94 -2.30 11.42
C LEU A 368 20.20 -1.35 12.38
N GLU A 369 20.86 -0.30 12.83
CA GLU A 369 20.30 0.68 13.75
C GLU A 369 19.18 1.51 13.09
N ASP A 370 19.31 1.84 11.80
CA ASP A 370 18.22 2.48 11.04
C ASP A 370 17.03 1.53 10.91
N LEU A 371 17.28 0.23 10.65
CA LEU A 371 16.24 -0.79 10.59
C LEU A 371 15.50 -0.94 11.93
N ILE A 372 16.19 -0.83 13.06
CA ILE A 372 15.59 -0.80 14.39
C ILE A 372 14.71 0.44 14.56
N CYS A 373 15.20 1.63 14.19
CA CYS A 373 14.41 2.86 14.23
C CYS A 373 13.14 2.79 13.36
N ILE A 374 13.25 2.23 12.14
CA ILE A 374 12.12 1.98 11.24
C ILE A 374 11.12 1.00 11.89
N THR A 375 11.60 -0.07 12.52
CA THR A 375 10.76 -1.09 13.19
C THR A 375 10.00 -0.49 14.37
N VAL A 376 10.65 0.34 15.19
CA VAL A 376 10.03 1.05 16.31
C VAL A 376 8.94 2.00 15.82
N SER A 377 9.22 2.79 14.78
CA SER A 377 8.21 3.69 14.21
C SER A 377 7.02 2.91 13.65
N HIS A 378 7.28 1.77 13.00
CA HIS A 378 6.23 0.91 12.45
C HIS A 378 5.34 0.29 13.54
N LEU A 379 5.95 -0.15 14.64
CA LEU A 379 5.27 -0.75 15.78
C LEU A 379 4.18 0.17 16.36
N PHE A 380 4.38 1.49 16.30
CA PHE A 380 3.41 2.52 16.74
C PHE A 380 2.61 3.16 15.58
N LYS A 381 2.73 2.64 14.36
CA LYS A 381 2.01 3.16 13.17
C LYS A 381 0.52 2.84 13.22
N HIS A 382 0.16 1.64 13.66
CA HIS A 382 -1.21 1.11 13.63
C HIS A 382 -2.00 1.42 14.90
N GLU A 383 -3.26 1.00 14.95
CA GLU A 383 -4.15 1.15 16.12
C GLU A 383 -3.75 0.23 17.29
N HIS A 384 -3.04 -0.86 16.98
CA HIS A 384 -2.54 -1.84 17.93
C HIS A 384 -1.12 -2.24 17.54
N ALA A 385 -0.35 -2.70 18.52
CA ALA A 385 1.00 -3.21 18.30
C ALA A 385 0.93 -4.64 17.75
N PHE A 386 1.36 -4.84 16.51
CA PHE A 386 1.44 -6.20 15.96
C PHE A 386 2.59 -6.98 16.60
N MET A 387 2.32 -8.20 17.08
CA MET A 387 3.34 -9.05 17.70
C MET A 387 4.51 -9.38 16.78
N LYS A 388 4.30 -9.42 15.46
CA LYS A 388 5.38 -9.60 14.48
C LYS A 388 6.44 -8.49 14.57
N ASP A 389 6.02 -7.25 14.83
CA ASP A 389 6.93 -6.10 14.90
C ASP A 389 7.68 -6.08 16.25
N ILE A 390 7.05 -6.59 17.32
CA ILE A 390 7.69 -6.81 18.62
C ILE A 390 8.76 -7.91 18.52
N ASN A 391 8.43 -9.04 17.88
CA ASN A 391 9.37 -10.12 17.65
C ASN A 391 10.52 -9.68 16.72
N ASP A 392 10.23 -8.92 15.66
CA ASP A 392 11.26 -8.31 14.80
C ASP A 392 12.23 -7.46 15.64
N LEU A 393 11.70 -6.58 16.50
CA LEU A 393 12.53 -5.74 17.38
C LEU A 393 13.37 -6.58 18.36
N TYR A 394 12.80 -7.62 18.97
CA TYR A 394 13.53 -8.54 19.86
C TYR A 394 14.74 -9.15 19.16
N TYR A 395 14.56 -9.72 17.96
CA TYR A 395 15.64 -10.38 17.24
C TYR A 395 16.70 -9.40 16.72
N LEU A 396 16.29 -8.20 16.26
CA LEU A 396 17.23 -7.16 15.85
C LEU A 396 18.13 -6.70 17.01
N LEU A 397 17.56 -6.52 18.21
CA LEU A 397 18.30 -6.07 19.40
C LEU A 397 19.21 -7.15 20.00
N LYS A 398 18.95 -8.42 19.67
CA LYS A 398 19.80 -9.55 20.06
C LYS A 398 20.96 -9.78 19.08
N SER A 399 20.95 -9.11 17.93
CA SER A 399 21.98 -9.28 16.91
C SER A 399 23.37 -8.92 17.46
N PRO A 400 24.41 -9.76 17.23
CA PRO A 400 25.78 -9.43 17.58
C PRO A 400 26.35 -8.29 16.72
N GLU A 401 25.70 -7.96 15.60
CA GLU A 401 26.10 -6.87 14.69
C GLU A 401 25.69 -5.48 15.23
N LEU A 402 24.88 -5.42 16.30
CA LEU A 402 24.32 -4.18 16.82
C LEU A 402 25.39 -3.28 17.43
N ASN A 403 25.50 -2.05 16.93
CA ASN A 403 26.23 -0.98 17.58
C ASN A 403 25.28 -0.18 18.50
N GLN A 404 25.38 -0.44 19.80
CA GLN A 404 24.52 0.18 20.82
C GLN A 404 24.66 1.70 20.89
N ASN A 405 25.88 2.23 20.76
CA ASN A 405 26.11 3.68 20.83
C ASN A 405 25.48 4.38 19.61
N LEU A 406 25.70 3.81 18.42
CA LEU A 406 25.10 4.33 17.18
C LEU A 406 23.57 4.25 17.22
N LEU A 407 23.01 3.20 17.82
CA LEU A 407 21.56 3.09 18.02
C LEU A 407 21.05 4.24 18.90
N SER A 408 21.69 4.49 20.05
CA SER A 408 21.29 5.60 20.94
C SER A 408 21.36 6.95 20.21
N GLU A 409 22.44 7.22 19.47
CA GLU A 409 22.57 8.43 18.66
C GLU A 409 21.44 8.56 17.61
N LYS A 410 21.09 7.48 16.92
CA LYS A 410 20.01 7.48 15.93
C LYS A 410 18.63 7.63 16.53
N LEU A 411 18.36 6.98 17.67
CA LEU A 411 17.10 7.15 18.40
C LEU A 411 16.90 8.60 18.81
N GLU A 412 17.96 9.28 19.27
CA GLU A 412 17.92 10.70 19.61
C GLU A 412 17.76 11.58 18.37
N LYS A 413 18.51 11.30 17.31
CA LYS A 413 18.42 12.02 16.03
C LYS A 413 16.99 11.99 15.50
N TYR A 414 16.41 10.79 15.39
CA TYR A 414 15.08 10.55 14.84
C TYR A 414 13.94 10.75 15.85
N LYS A 415 14.25 11.17 17.08
CA LYS A 415 13.27 11.45 18.15
C LYS A 415 12.38 10.25 18.50
N LEU A 416 12.93 9.04 18.45
CA LEU A 416 12.23 7.78 18.75
C LEU A 416 12.49 7.26 20.18
N VAL A 417 13.34 7.94 20.95
CA VAL A 417 13.75 7.56 22.31
C VAL A 417 12.59 7.14 23.22
N ASN A 418 11.50 7.91 23.25
CA ASN A 418 10.38 7.65 24.16
C ASN A 418 9.62 6.37 23.78
N LEU A 419 9.31 6.21 22.50
CA LEU A 419 8.62 5.03 21.98
C LEU A 419 9.49 3.78 22.11
N PHE A 420 10.79 3.91 21.82
CA PHE A 420 11.75 2.83 22.00
C PHE A 420 11.79 2.39 23.47
N LYS A 421 11.87 3.32 24.43
CA LYS A 421 11.94 2.98 25.86
C LYS A 421 10.74 2.15 26.32
N VAL A 422 9.53 2.49 25.86
CA VAL A 422 8.32 1.70 26.17
C VAL A 422 8.46 0.27 25.63
N ALA A 423 8.85 0.13 24.36
CA ALA A 423 9.01 -1.19 23.74
C ALA A 423 10.12 -1.99 24.42
N TYR A 424 11.27 -1.36 24.65
CA TYR A 424 12.44 -1.97 25.29
C TYR A 424 12.14 -2.44 26.72
N PHE A 425 11.45 -1.65 27.54
CA PHE A 425 11.02 -2.07 28.87
C PHE A 425 10.15 -3.35 28.83
N PHE A 426 9.23 -3.44 27.88
CA PHE A 426 8.44 -4.67 27.69
C PHE A 426 9.32 -5.85 27.27
N LEU A 427 10.27 -5.65 26.35
CA LEU A 427 11.19 -6.69 25.90
C LEU A 427 12.09 -7.19 27.05
N GLU A 428 12.60 -6.30 27.90
CA GLU A 428 13.37 -6.67 29.09
C GLU A 428 12.52 -7.47 30.08
N LYS A 429 11.32 -6.96 30.39
CA LYS A 429 10.45 -7.55 31.42
C LYS A 429 9.83 -8.88 31.01
N GLU A 430 9.31 -8.97 29.79
CA GLU A 430 8.46 -10.09 29.34
C GLU A 430 9.23 -11.08 28.45
N LEU A 431 10.24 -10.63 27.70
CA LEU A 431 11.07 -11.49 26.82
C LEU A 431 12.50 -11.68 27.33
N GLN A 432 12.82 -11.16 28.53
CA GLN A 432 14.12 -11.31 29.17
C GLN A 432 15.28 -10.86 28.27
N LEU A 433 15.08 -9.77 27.53
CA LEU A 433 16.13 -9.18 26.71
C LEU A 433 17.24 -8.64 27.63
N ASN A 434 18.47 -9.15 27.47
CA ASN A 434 19.61 -8.76 28.30
C ASN A 434 20.55 -7.74 27.62
N THR A 435 20.26 -7.33 26.39
CA THR A 435 21.07 -6.36 25.64
C THR A 435 20.92 -4.98 26.28
N LYS A 436 21.94 -4.51 27.00
CA LYS A 436 21.92 -3.18 27.64
C LYS A 436 22.00 -2.07 26.60
N ILE A 437 21.05 -1.14 26.62
CA ILE A 437 21.05 0.03 25.75
C ILE A 437 20.80 1.26 26.63
N ASN A 438 21.75 2.19 26.64
CA ASN A 438 21.64 3.41 27.44
C ASN A 438 20.72 4.41 26.74
N ILE A 439 19.59 4.70 27.36
CA ILE A 439 18.56 5.58 26.80
C ILE A 439 17.98 6.46 27.92
N GLU A 440 18.11 7.77 27.75
CA GLU A 440 17.48 8.76 28.61
C GLU A 440 16.22 9.29 27.94
N SER A 441 15.05 8.91 28.46
CA SER A 441 13.77 9.42 27.94
C SER A 441 13.45 10.77 28.54
N THR A 442 12.93 11.66 27.69
CA THR A 442 12.51 13.00 28.06
C THR A 442 11.02 13.09 28.40
N VAL A 443 10.28 11.99 28.30
CA VAL A 443 8.83 11.94 28.52
C VAL A 443 8.50 10.89 29.58
N GLU A 444 7.80 11.32 30.62
CA GLU A 444 7.25 10.41 31.62
C GLU A 444 5.90 9.87 31.15
N PHE A 445 5.83 8.55 30.95
CA PHE A 445 4.57 7.83 30.81
C PHE A 445 4.17 7.23 32.14
N SER A 446 2.86 7.18 32.44
CA SER A 446 2.41 6.56 33.68
C SER A 446 2.69 5.06 33.68
N GLN A 447 3.14 4.54 34.83
CA GLN A 447 3.51 3.13 34.99
C GLN A 447 2.37 2.18 34.56
N LYS A 448 1.12 2.52 34.90
CA LYS A 448 -0.07 1.78 34.47
C LYS A 448 -0.17 1.61 32.94
N ARG A 449 0.17 2.66 32.17
CA ARG A 449 0.13 2.60 30.70
C ARG A 449 1.26 1.74 30.15
N ILE A 450 2.46 1.88 30.71
CA ILE A 450 3.62 1.06 30.34
C ILE A 450 3.33 -0.41 30.59
N ASP A 451 2.84 -0.77 31.79
CA ASP A 451 2.60 -2.16 32.18
C ASP A 451 1.49 -2.85 31.38
N SER A 452 0.54 -2.07 30.84
CA SER A 452 -0.55 -2.61 30.01
C SER A 452 -0.22 -2.64 28.51
N TRP A 453 0.84 -1.96 28.08
CA TRP A 453 1.35 -2.03 26.70
C TRP A 453 2.13 -3.35 26.52
N PRO A 454 2.04 -4.03 25.36
CA PRO A 454 1.35 -3.70 24.11
C PRO A 454 -0.10 -4.19 24.03
N MET A 455 -0.59 -4.90 25.05
CA MET A 455 -1.85 -5.64 24.98
C MET A 455 -3.09 -4.73 25.05
N SER A 456 -2.98 -3.55 25.65
CA SER A 456 -4.05 -2.55 25.66
C SER A 456 -3.90 -1.57 24.48
N ARG A 457 -4.86 -1.60 23.56
CA ARG A 457 -5.00 -0.62 22.47
C ARG A 457 -5.13 0.80 23.01
N LYS A 458 -5.86 0.95 24.13
CA LYS A 458 -5.98 2.23 24.82
C LYS A 458 -4.63 2.76 25.32
N SER A 459 -3.81 1.92 25.95
CA SER A 459 -2.46 2.32 26.38
C SER A 459 -1.57 2.64 25.20
N HIS A 460 -1.63 1.83 24.13
CA HIS A 460 -0.94 2.08 22.86
C HIS A 460 -1.28 3.46 22.27
N PHE A 461 -2.57 3.78 22.18
CA PHE A 461 -3.06 5.09 21.74
C PHE A 461 -2.50 6.24 22.58
N TYR A 462 -2.58 6.14 23.91
CA TYR A 462 -2.14 7.23 24.79
C TYR A 462 -0.64 7.49 24.73
N ILE A 463 0.17 6.44 24.60
CA ILE A 463 1.62 6.57 24.45
C ILE A 463 1.92 7.30 23.14
N LYS A 464 1.33 6.86 22.03
CA LYS A 464 1.47 7.49 20.71
C LYS A 464 1.02 8.95 20.70
N ALA A 465 -0.16 9.25 21.26
CA ALA A 465 -0.71 10.59 21.30
C ALA A 465 0.15 11.55 22.14
N ARG A 466 0.69 11.07 23.26
CA ARG A 466 1.55 11.87 24.13
C ARG A 466 2.90 12.15 23.48
N ASP A 467 3.51 11.16 22.85
CA ASP A 467 4.78 11.33 22.13
C ASP A 467 4.64 12.32 20.96
N MET A 468 3.60 12.14 20.14
CA MET A 468 3.26 13.06 19.05
C MET A 468 3.06 14.51 19.51
N PHE A 469 2.38 14.72 20.65
CA PHE A 469 2.24 16.06 21.24
C PHE A 469 3.59 16.70 21.57
N GLU A 470 4.48 15.97 22.22
CA GLU A 470 5.79 16.50 22.61
C GLU A 470 6.68 16.77 21.39
N LEU A 471 6.59 15.94 20.35
CA LEU A 471 7.28 16.18 19.08
C LEU A 471 6.75 17.44 18.38
N ASN A 472 5.43 17.57 18.22
CA ASN A 472 4.81 18.73 17.61
C ASN A 472 5.11 20.01 18.40
N LYS A 473 5.09 19.95 19.74
CA LYS A 473 5.48 21.07 20.61
C LYS A 473 6.94 21.47 20.38
N LYS A 474 7.85 20.51 20.30
CA LYS A 474 9.28 20.77 20.06
C LYS A 474 9.53 21.37 18.68
N GLN A 475 8.76 20.95 17.69
CA GLN A 475 8.94 21.32 16.29
C GLN A 475 8.30 22.67 15.95
N PHE A 476 7.08 22.91 16.43
CA PHE A 476 6.24 24.05 16.03
C PHE A 476 5.94 25.03 17.18
N GLY A 477 6.41 24.75 18.39
CA GLY A 477 6.06 25.50 19.59
C GLY A 477 4.76 25.01 20.24
N GLU A 478 4.47 25.49 21.45
CA GLU A 478 3.41 24.93 22.30
C GLU A 478 2.01 25.07 21.73
N TYR A 479 1.60 26.28 21.32
CA TYR A 479 0.26 26.54 20.82
C TYR A 479 -0.01 25.85 19.47
N VAL A 480 0.90 25.99 18.51
CA VAL A 480 0.76 25.40 17.18
C VAL A 480 0.91 23.87 17.26
N GLY A 481 1.85 23.38 18.08
CA GLY A 481 2.03 21.95 18.29
C GLY A 481 0.82 21.28 18.91
N LEU A 482 0.10 21.95 19.82
CA LEU A 482 -1.16 21.46 20.37
C LEU A 482 -2.24 21.35 19.28
N LYS A 483 -2.43 22.39 18.47
CA LYS A 483 -3.41 22.39 17.38
C LYS A 483 -3.12 21.30 16.36
N GLU A 484 -1.87 21.20 15.91
CA GLU A 484 -1.43 20.19 14.97
C GLU A 484 -1.71 18.79 15.53
N THR A 485 -1.41 18.55 16.81
CA THR A 485 -1.71 17.26 17.46
C THR A 485 -3.21 16.96 17.49
N ILE A 486 -4.05 17.94 17.83
CA ILE A 486 -5.51 17.77 17.84
C ILE A 486 -6.02 17.47 16.43
N ASN A 487 -5.59 18.23 15.42
CA ASN A 487 -5.97 17.99 14.04
C ASN A 487 -5.54 16.60 13.60
N GLN A 488 -4.32 16.18 13.95
CA GLN A 488 -3.84 14.85 13.60
C GLN A 488 -4.65 13.72 14.26
N ILE A 489 -5.04 13.88 15.53
CA ILE A 489 -5.90 12.95 16.28
C ILE A 489 -7.33 12.90 15.71
N CYS A 490 -7.89 14.05 15.33
CA CYS A 490 -9.28 14.20 14.90
C CYS A 490 -9.48 14.00 13.38
N GLY A 491 -8.42 13.79 12.62
CA GLY A 491 -8.46 13.74 11.15
C GLY A 491 -8.71 15.09 10.49
N GLY A 492 -8.37 16.19 11.17
CA GLY A 492 -8.40 17.55 10.64
C GLY A 492 -7.21 17.86 9.73
N GLN A 493 -7.25 19.01 9.06
CA GLN A 493 -6.17 19.52 8.22
C GLN A 493 -4.97 20.00 9.06
N GLY A 494 -3.77 19.92 8.50
CA GLY A 494 -2.56 20.44 9.14
C GLY A 494 -2.55 21.97 9.19
N GLU A 495 -1.87 22.53 10.18
CA GLU A 495 -1.74 23.99 10.38
C GLU A 495 -0.54 24.60 9.63
N ILE A 496 0.41 23.76 9.23
CA ILE A 496 1.71 24.20 8.74
C ILE A 496 1.74 24.19 7.22
N SER A 497 1.85 25.36 6.61
CA SER A 497 2.05 25.47 5.17
C SER A 497 3.46 25.05 4.77
N THR A 498 3.60 24.39 3.62
CA THR A 498 4.90 24.17 2.98
C THR A 498 5.36 25.45 2.27
N LYS A 499 6.67 25.61 2.12
CA LYS A 499 7.28 26.70 1.35
C LYS A 499 7.89 26.19 0.06
N LYS A 500 8.68 25.11 0.12
CA LYS A 500 9.44 24.58 -1.01
C LYS A 500 8.54 23.84 -1.99
N TYR A 501 7.59 23.05 -1.48
CA TYR A 501 6.72 22.21 -2.31
C TYR A 501 5.28 22.73 -2.37
N TYR A 502 5.08 24.03 -2.15
CA TYR A 502 3.74 24.62 -2.09
C TYR A 502 2.94 24.34 -3.35
N GLU A 503 3.55 24.38 -4.53
CA GLU A 503 2.87 24.11 -5.80
C GLU A 503 2.35 22.68 -5.95
N LEU A 504 2.79 21.73 -5.13
CA LEU A 504 2.34 20.34 -5.17
C LEU A 504 1.53 19.98 -3.92
N ASN A 505 2.06 20.35 -2.75
CA ASN A 505 1.53 20.01 -1.44
C ASN A 505 1.55 21.25 -0.55
N HIS A 506 0.40 21.89 -0.35
CA HIS A 506 0.31 23.15 0.41
C HIS A 506 0.51 22.99 1.90
N ILE A 507 0.17 21.82 2.47
CA ILE A 507 0.15 21.59 3.91
C ILE A 507 1.15 20.49 4.25
N MET A 508 2.09 20.83 5.10
CA MET A 508 3.05 19.88 5.63
C MET A 508 2.32 18.75 6.34
N ASN A 509 2.88 17.55 6.28
CA ASN A 509 2.27 16.35 6.84
C ASN A 509 0.96 15.87 6.19
N GLU A 510 0.43 16.56 5.18
CA GLU A 510 -0.69 16.04 4.39
C GLU A 510 -0.20 15.22 3.20
N ARG A 511 -0.95 14.17 2.87
CA ARG A 511 -0.69 13.34 1.68
C ARG A 511 -1.37 13.97 0.46
N VAL A 512 -0.60 14.08 -0.61
CA VAL A 512 -1.09 14.27 -1.97
C VAL A 512 -1.19 12.90 -2.61
N TYR A 513 -2.38 12.51 -3.04
CA TYR A 513 -2.59 11.23 -3.72
C TYR A 513 -2.41 11.41 -5.22
N LEU A 514 -1.82 10.40 -5.87
CA LEU A 514 -1.54 10.43 -7.30
C LEU A 514 -2.29 9.28 -7.96
N TYR A 515 -3.26 9.63 -8.80
CA TYR A 515 -3.99 8.65 -9.58
C TYR A 515 -3.30 8.44 -10.94
N PRO A 516 -2.96 7.20 -11.32
CA PRO A 516 -2.21 6.97 -12.55
C PRO A 516 -3.07 7.19 -13.80
N ILE A 517 -2.66 8.13 -14.66
CA ILE A 517 -3.35 8.45 -15.93
C ILE A 517 -2.71 7.69 -17.09
N VAL A 518 -1.38 7.78 -17.19
CA VAL A 518 -0.55 7.20 -18.25
C VAL A 518 0.72 6.68 -17.62
N ILE A 519 1.17 5.49 -17.99
CA ILE A 519 2.51 5.00 -17.68
C ILE A 519 3.31 4.90 -18.97
N PHE A 520 4.54 5.38 -18.96
CA PHE A 520 5.44 5.24 -20.09
C PHE A 520 6.02 3.83 -20.13
N ASN A 521 6.13 3.25 -21.32
CA ASN A 521 6.66 1.90 -21.55
C ASN A 521 8.19 1.79 -21.34
N ARG A 522 8.84 2.92 -21.02
CA ARG A 522 10.24 3.04 -20.64
C ARG A 522 10.43 4.30 -19.80
N TYR A 523 11.56 4.40 -19.11
CA TYR A 523 11.96 5.62 -18.42
C TYR A 523 12.18 6.77 -19.41
N VAL A 524 11.56 7.93 -19.17
CA VAL A 524 11.68 9.12 -20.04
C VAL A 524 12.53 10.17 -19.35
N ASN A 525 13.71 10.43 -19.92
CA ASN A 525 14.60 11.51 -19.49
C ASN A 525 14.13 12.88 -20.02
N ASN A 526 14.56 13.96 -19.37
CA ASN A 526 14.48 15.34 -19.88
C ASN A 526 13.06 15.84 -20.22
N LEU A 527 12.11 15.66 -19.30
CA LEU A 527 10.73 16.16 -19.40
C LEU A 527 10.60 17.69 -19.27
N ARG A 528 11.63 18.45 -19.62
CA ARG A 528 11.68 19.91 -19.40
C ARG A 528 11.02 20.65 -20.55
N SER A 529 10.14 21.58 -20.21
CA SER A 529 9.59 22.60 -21.09
C SER A 529 9.35 23.88 -20.29
N GLU A 530 9.43 25.04 -20.93
CA GLU A 530 9.16 26.34 -20.31
C GLU A 530 7.69 26.47 -19.83
N GLU A 531 6.80 25.67 -20.41
CA GLU A 531 5.37 25.61 -20.03
C GLU A 531 5.10 24.83 -18.74
N LEU A 532 6.13 24.20 -18.16
CA LEU A 532 5.98 23.30 -17.02
C LEU A 532 6.51 23.91 -15.73
N ILE A 533 5.74 23.78 -14.65
CA ILE A 533 6.17 24.19 -13.32
C ILE A 533 7.12 23.13 -12.76
N ASN A 534 8.36 23.53 -12.50
CA ASN A 534 9.36 22.66 -11.87
C ASN A 534 9.07 22.53 -10.36
N ILE A 535 8.87 21.29 -9.89
CA ILE A 535 8.69 20.96 -8.47
C ILE A 535 10.01 20.45 -7.87
N ASP A 536 10.69 19.58 -8.59
CA ASP A 536 12.00 19.01 -8.22
C ASP A 536 12.73 18.56 -9.50
N SER A 537 14.00 18.16 -9.37
CA SER A 537 14.93 17.80 -10.46
C SER A 537 14.33 16.99 -11.62
N SER A 538 13.41 16.06 -11.33
CA SER A 538 12.73 15.19 -12.29
C SER A 538 11.19 15.26 -12.21
N MET A 539 10.62 16.22 -11.48
CA MET A 539 9.17 16.33 -11.25
C MET A 539 8.63 17.66 -11.75
N PHE A 540 7.67 17.59 -12.65
CA PHE A 540 7.05 18.77 -13.24
C PHE A 540 5.54 18.72 -13.06
N ARG A 541 4.92 19.89 -13.05
CA ARG A 541 3.48 20.03 -12.94
C ARG A 541 2.95 20.92 -14.07
N ARG A 542 1.81 20.55 -14.61
CA ARG A 542 0.95 21.42 -15.43
C ARG A 542 -0.48 21.19 -14.97
N GLU A 543 -1.14 22.27 -14.54
CA GLU A 543 -2.51 22.23 -14.03
C GLU A 543 -2.73 21.14 -12.96
N HIS A 544 -3.57 20.15 -13.25
CA HIS A 544 -3.96 19.07 -12.34
C HIS A 544 -3.04 17.85 -12.45
N ILE A 545 -2.07 17.86 -13.37
CA ILE A 545 -1.27 16.69 -13.73
C ILE A 545 0.17 16.86 -13.23
N LEU A 546 0.62 15.87 -12.48
CA LEU A 546 2.03 15.65 -12.16
C LEU A 546 2.67 14.81 -13.27
N ILE A 547 3.76 15.32 -13.81
CA ILE A 547 4.53 14.73 -14.90
C ILE A 547 5.82 14.17 -14.29
N LEU A 548 5.96 12.85 -14.40
CA LEU A 548 7.09 12.08 -13.88
C LEU A 548 7.79 11.30 -15.00
N PRO A 549 9.06 10.90 -14.83
CA PRO A 549 9.79 10.08 -15.81
C PRO A 549 9.14 8.73 -16.13
N ILE A 550 8.21 8.30 -15.29
CA ILE A 550 7.45 7.05 -15.41
C ILE A 550 6.05 7.23 -15.98
N GLY A 551 5.53 8.45 -16.08
CA GLY A 551 4.17 8.68 -16.56
C GLY A 551 3.51 9.97 -16.08
N LEU A 552 2.21 10.08 -16.36
CA LEU A 552 1.34 11.19 -15.98
C LEU A 552 0.39 10.75 -14.87
N PHE A 553 0.24 11.59 -13.85
CA PHE A 553 -0.57 11.30 -12.66
C PHE A 553 -1.47 12.47 -12.30
N LEU A 554 -2.75 12.20 -12.06
CA LEU A 554 -3.70 13.20 -11.59
C LEU A 554 -3.44 13.47 -10.11
N ILE A 555 -3.23 14.74 -9.78
CA ILE A 555 -3.02 15.23 -8.42
C ILE A 555 -4.37 15.28 -7.71
N GLN A 556 -4.51 14.50 -6.64
CA GLN A 556 -5.69 14.52 -5.78
C GLN A 556 -5.30 15.09 -4.41
N ASN A 557 -5.60 16.37 -4.19
CA ASN A 557 -5.37 17.06 -2.92
C ASN A 557 -6.61 17.88 -2.47
N SER A 558 -6.47 18.67 -1.40
CA SER A 558 -7.56 19.49 -0.87
C SER A 558 -7.97 20.68 -1.76
N ARG A 559 -7.14 21.08 -2.73
CA ARG A 559 -7.45 22.13 -3.71
C ARG A 559 -8.03 21.60 -5.01
N TYR A 560 -7.56 20.43 -5.44
CA TYR A 560 -7.86 19.83 -6.75
C TYR A 560 -8.71 18.57 -6.56
N SER A 561 -9.88 18.73 -5.92
CA SER A 561 -10.81 17.62 -5.70
C SER A 561 -11.74 17.35 -6.89
N GLU A 562 -11.77 18.25 -7.87
CA GLU A 562 -12.75 18.27 -8.94
C GLU A 562 -12.07 18.59 -10.27
N ILE A 563 -12.32 17.76 -11.28
CA ILE A 563 -11.93 18.04 -12.67
C ILE A 563 -12.95 17.40 -13.61
N GLY A 564 -13.31 18.12 -14.68
CA GLY A 564 -14.15 17.57 -15.74
C GLY A 564 -13.37 16.59 -16.63
N ARG A 565 -14.03 15.56 -17.15
CA ARG A 565 -13.40 14.54 -18.00
C ARG A 565 -12.80 15.13 -19.27
N GLU A 566 -13.54 16.03 -19.94
CA GLU A 566 -13.07 16.73 -21.14
C GLU A 566 -11.86 17.62 -20.85
N THR A 567 -11.87 18.32 -19.71
CA THR A 567 -10.73 19.13 -19.26
C THR A 567 -9.49 18.26 -19.05
N LEU A 568 -9.63 17.13 -18.34
CA LEU A 568 -8.52 16.21 -18.12
C LEU A 568 -7.95 15.69 -19.46
N ASN A 569 -8.80 15.25 -20.38
CA ASN A 569 -8.36 14.75 -21.68
C ASN A 569 -7.60 15.83 -22.48
N THR A 570 -8.10 17.07 -22.47
CA THR A 570 -7.43 18.20 -23.13
C THR A 570 -6.06 18.47 -22.51
N GLU A 571 -5.97 18.52 -21.18
CA GLU A 571 -4.70 18.71 -20.46
C GLU A 571 -3.69 17.59 -20.80
N ILE A 572 -4.14 16.34 -20.91
CA ILE A 572 -3.28 15.20 -21.28
C ILE A 572 -2.74 15.37 -22.71
N GLU A 573 -3.60 15.67 -23.67
CA GLU A 573 -3.20 15.85 -25.08
C GLU A 573 -2.19 16.99 -25.23
N GLU A 574 -2.43 18.11 -24.56
CA GLU A 574 -1.50 19.24 -24.53
C GLU A 574 -0.15 18.85 -23.93
N ILE A 575 -0.12 18.17 -22.78
CA ILE A 575 1.12 17.72 -22.14
C ILE A 575 1.88 16.76 -23.05
N MET A 576 1.20 15.77 -23.63
CA MET A 576 1.82 14.78 -24.52
C MET A 576 2.42 15.46 -25.76
N ASN A 577 1.72 16.44 -26.35
CA ASN A 577 2.22 17.25 -27.46
C ASN A 577 3.43 18.09 -27.07
N THR A 578 3.37 18.81 -25.93
CA THR A 578 4.48 19.63 -25.41
C THR A 578 5.73 18.78 -25.15
N LEU A 579 5.56 17.54 -24.70
CA LEU A 579 6.66 16.61 -24.41
C LEU A 579 7.13 15.82 -25.64
N GLY A 580 6.44 15.92 -26.78
CA GLY A 580 6.72 15.10 -27.97
C GLY A 580 6.52 13.60 -27.73
N ILE A 581 5.60 13.22 -26.84
CA ILE A 581 5.29 11.84 -26.50
C ILE A 581 4.02 11.44 -27.24
N ASP A 582 4.04 10.31 -27.95
CA ASP A 582 2.86 9.73 -28.57
C ASP A 582 2.38 8.46 -27.85
N THR A 583 1.25 7.92 -28.27
CA THR A 583 0.65 6.70 -27.69
C THR A 583 1.47 5.43 -27.95
N SER A 584 2.51 5.48 -28.79
CA SER A 584 3.46 4.37 -28.95
C SER A 584 4.36 4.18 -27.74
N LEU A 585 4.57 5.24 -26.95
CA LEU A 585 5.36 5.25 -25.72
C LEU A 585 4.55 4.94 -24.46
N CYS A 586 3.25 4.65 -24.58
CA CYS A 586 2.39 4.34 -23.43
C CYS A 586 2.30 2.82 -23.19
N ASN A 587 2.44 2.41 -21.93
CA ASN A 587 2.03 1.11 -21.43
C ASN A 587 0.58 1.24 -20.93
N LEU A 588 -0.31 0.34 -21.39
CA LEU A 588 -1.73 0.32 -20.99
C LEU A 588 -2.05 -0.77 -19.96
N ASN A 589 -1.10 -1.65 -19.69
CA ASN A 589 -1.24 -2.77 -18.76
C ASN A 589 -0.52 -2.47 -17.44
N TYR A 590 -0.85 -1.34 -16.82
CA TYR A 590 -0.15 -0.81 -15.64
C TYR A 590 -1.01 -0.78 -14.37
N VAL A 591 -2.31 -1.11 -14.48
CA VAL A 591 -3.28 -1.03 -13.39
C VAL A 591 -4.14 -2.30 -13.33
N MET A 592 -4.53 -2.72 -12.13
CA MET A 592 -5.47 -3.83 -11.92
C MET A 592 -6.41 -3.57 -10.73
N LYS A 593 -7.50 -4.35 -10.64
CA LYS A 593 -8.39 -4.36 -9.47
C LYS A 593 -7.83 -5.24 -8.36
N ALA A 594 -8.04 -4.84 -7.11
CA ALA A 594 -7.59 -5.61 -5.95
C ALA A 594 -8.16 -7.04 -5.93
N ARG A 595 -7.28 -8.05 -5.84
CA ARG A 595 -7.62 -9.48 -5.77
C ARG A 595 -7.72 -9.97 -4.31
N LYS A 596 -8.86 -9.74 -3.67
CA LYS A 596 -9.08 -10.16 -2.26
C LYS A 596 -8.97 -11.68 -2.06
N ASP A 597 -9.21 -12.47 -3.10
CA ASP A 597 -9.10 -13.93 -3.08
C ASP A 597 -7.66 -14.44 -2.95
N THR A 598 -6.68 -13.63 -3.36
CA THR A 598 -5.24 -13.95 -3.21
C THR A 598 -4.67 -13.46 -1.89
N TRP A 599 -5.41 -12.68 -1.11
CA TRP A 599 -4.94 -12.17 0.18
C TRP A 599 -4.75 -13.30 1.18
N LEU A 600 -3.65 -13.25 1.92
CA LEU A 600 -3.27 -14.26 2.90
C LEU A 600 -3.73 -13.93 4.33
N TYR A 601 -4.43 -12.81 4.50
CA TYR A 601 -4.84 -12.24 5.78
C TYR A 601 -6.36 -12.17 5.89
#